data_AF-A0A7I4YMS8-F1
#
_entry.id   AF-A0A7I4YMS8-F1
#
_cell.length_a   1.000
_cell.length_b   1.000
_cell.length_c   1.000
_cell.angle_alpha   90.00
_cell.angle_beta   90.00
_cell.angle_gamma   90.00
#
_symmetry.space_group_name_H-M   'P 1'
#
loop_
_entity.id
_entity.type
_entity.pdbx_description
1 polymer ?
#
loop_
_entity_poly.entity_id
_entity_poly.type
_entity_poly.pdbx_seq_one_letter_code
_entity_poly.pdbx_strand_id
1 'polypeptide(L)'
;MNRLSVIRYVSRGLASAAPQTSTGIEHADAFAKRGGKKPNWNLYKVPEYLNMNKYSFYETEVTMSKNRLKQPSNKKPDVMPQVKIQPQAKTQK
;
A
#
# COMPACT_ATOMS: atom_id res chain seq x y z
N MET A 1 25.57 52.47 -16.22
CA MET A 1 24.45 51.77 -15.55
C MET A 1 24.19 52.43 -14.20
N ASN A 2 23.00 53.03 -14.00
CA ASN A 2 22.69 53.87 -12.84
C ASN A 2 22.44 53.04 -11.58
N ARG A 3 23.28 53.23 -10.56
CA ARG A 3 23.26 52.51 -9.27
C ARG A 3 21.92 52.59 -8.52
N LEU A 4 21.12 53.60 -8.81
CA LEU A 4 19.81 53.83 -8.17
C LEU A 4 18.74 52.81 -8.59
N SER A 5 18.83 52.19 -9.78
CA SER A 5 17.85 51.19 -10.22
C SER A 5 18.04 49.84 -9.52
N VAL A 6 19.30 49.50 -9.19
CA VAL A 6 19.67 48.27 -8.48
C VAL A 6 19.12 48.28 -7.05
N ILE A 7 19.25 49.42 -6.36
CA ILE A 7 18.80 49.56 -4.96
C ILE A 7 17.29 49.41 -4.83
N ARG A 8 16.51 49.94 -5.79
CA ARG A 8 15.03 49.81 -5.79
C ARG A 8 14.53 48.40 -6.06
N TYR A 9 15.30 47.57 -6.76
CA TYR A 9 14.95 46.16 -6.98
C TYR A 9 15.21 45.29 -5.75
N VAL A 10 16.29 45.60 -5.00
CA VAL A 10 16.66 44.83 -3.79
C VAL A 10 15.71 45.10 -2.61
N SER A 11 15.16 46.32 -2.50
CA SER A 11 14.37 46.71 -1.33
C SER A 11 12.92 46.22 -1.30
N ARG A 12 12.37 45.69 -2.42
CA ARG A 12 10.96 45.30 -2.52
C ARG A 12 10.67 43.82 -2.19
N GLY A 13 11.68 43.02 -1.87
CA GLY A 13 11.54 41.56 -1.70
C GLY A 13 11.71 41.01 -0.27
N LEU A 14 11.98 41.85 0.73
CA LEU A 14 12.58 41.37 1.99
C LEU A 14 11.64 41.25 3.20
N ALA A 15 10.36 41.56 3.10
CA ALA A 15 9.44 41.42 4.23
C ALA A 15 8.09 40.84 3.79
N SER A 16 7.94 39.53 3.95
CA SER A 16 6.63 38.87 3.95
C SER A 16 6.17 38.72 5.39
N ALA A 17 4.97 39.23 5.71
CA ALA A 17 4.32 39.04 7.01
C ALA A 17 3.55 37.71 7.12
N ALA A 18 3.64 36.85 6.08
CA ALA A 18 2.99 35.56 6.08
C ALA A 18 3.64 34.64 7.14
N PRO A 19 2.86 33.90 7.94
CA PRO A 19 3.40 32.89 8.85
C PRO A 19 4.26 31.92 8.05
N GLN A 20 5.50 31.66 8.49
CA GLN A 20 6.32 30.61 7.89
C GLN A 20 5.67 29.26 8.18
N THR A 21 4.83 28.80 7.27
CA THR A 21 4.28 27.44 7.31
C THR A 21 5.41 26.46 7.02
N SER A 22 5.55 25.44 7.87
CA SER A 22 6.58 24.41 7.70
C SER A 22 6.36 23.72 6.34
N THR A 23 7.35 23.78 5.46
CA THR A 23 7.29 23.19 4.12
C THR A 23 7.47 21.66 4.11
N GLY A 24 7.74 21.05 5.27
CA GLY A 24 8.08 19.64 5.43
C GLY A 24 9.57 19.35 5.25
N ILE A 25 10.28 20.19 4.47
CA ILE A 25 11.69 20.01 4.13
C ILE A 25 12.55 20.18 5.38
N GLU A 26 12.25 21.19 6.21
CA GLU A 26 12.95 21.41 7.48
C GLU A 26 12.84 20.21 8.44
N HIS A 27 11.76 19.43 8.39
CA HIS A 27 11.59 18.23 9.20
C HIS A 27 12.42 17.05 8.66
N ALA A 28 12.48 16.88 7.34
CA ALA A 28 13.31 15.86 6.69
C ALA A 28 14.81 16.14 6.93
N ASP A 29 15.23 17.40 6.80
CA ASP A 29 16.60 17.84 7.08
C ASP A 29 16.96 17.68 8.56
N ALA A 30 16.03 17.99 9.47
CA ALA A 30 16.22 17.76 10.90
C ALA A 30 16.33 16.25 11.24
N PHE A 31 15.55 15.40 10.58
CA PHE A 31 15.63 13.95 10.73
C PHE A 31 16.95 13.37 10.19
N ALA A 32 17.41 13.87 9.04
CA ALA A 32 18.69 13.49 8.47
C ALA A 32 19.87 13.95 9.35
N LYS A 33 19.85 15.20 9.84
CA LYS A 33 20.86 15.77 10.75
C LYS A 33 20.89 15.07 12.12
N ARG A 34 19.73 14.67 12.63
CA ARG A 34 19.63 13.92 13.89
C ARG A 34 20.14 12.48 13.75
N GLY A 35 20.34 12.00 12.51
CA GLY A 35 20.87 10.68 12.22
C GLY A 35 19.99 9.62 12.86
N GLY A 36 18.86 9.29 12.21
CA GLY A 36 18.05 8.14 12.62
C GLY A 36 18.97 6.95 12.89
N LYS A 37 19.01 6.47 14.14
CA LYS A 37 19.84 5.32 14.52
C LYS A 37 19.56 4.20 13.53
N LYS A 38 20.62 3.50 13.06
CA LYS A 38 20.45 2.34 12.19
C LYS A 38 19.37 1.43 12.80
N PRO A 39 18.36 1.02 12.01
CA PRO A 39 17.30 0.17 12.53
C PRO A 39 17.93 -1.08 13.14
N ASN A 40 17.57 -1.37 14.39
CA ASN A 40 18.01 -2.60 15.02
C ASN A 40 17.13 -3.73 14.51
N TRP A 41 17.64 -4.52 13.57
CA TRP A 41 16.93 -5.66 12.99
C TRP A 41 16.55 -6.72 14.02
N ASN A 42 17.22 -6.77 15.19
CA ASN A 42 16.83 -7.64 16.31
C ASN A 42 15.49 -7.21 16.96
N LEU A 43 15.01 -6.00 16.71
CA LEU A 43 13.70 -5.55 17.18
C LEU A 43 12.56 -6.06 16.28
N TYR A 44 12.88 -6.57 15.08
CA TYR A 44 11.89 -7.13 14.18
C TYR A 44 11.35 -8.44 14.74
N LYS A 45 10.03 -8.52 14.93
CA LYS A 45 9.38 -9.60 15.68
C LYS A 45 9.00 -10.81 14.85
N VAL A 46 9.01 -10.70 13.52
CA VAL A 46 8.50 -11.74 12.62
C VAL A 46 9.50 -12.06 11.51
N PRO A 47 10.75 -12.47 11.84
CA PRO A 47 11.74 -12.84 10.83
C PRO A 47 11.30 -14.03 9.97
N GLU A 48 10.39 -14.86 10.44
CA GLU A 48 9.91 -16.07 9.77
C GLU A 48 9.21 -15.76 8.44
N TYR A 49 8.65 -14.56 8.29
CA TYR A 49 7.99 -14.13 7.06
C TYR A 49 8.96 -14.13 5.86
N LEU A 50 10.25 -13.87 6.10
CA LEU A 50 11.28 -13.87 5.06
C LEU A 50 11.60 -15.28 4.53
N ASN A 51 11.22 -16.32 5.26
CA ASN A 51 11.47 -17.72 4.92
C ASN A 51 10.29 -18.39 4.22
N MET A 52 9.22 -17.65 3.90
CA MET A 52 8.04 -18.20 3.23
C MET A 52 8.35 -18.50 1.75
N ASN A 53 7.99 -19.71 1.31
CA ASN A 53 8.05 -20.13 -0.09
C ASN A 53 6.66 -20.06 -0.75
N LYS A 54 6.59 -20.31 -2.05
CA LYS A 54 5.33 -20.29 -2.83
C LYS A 54 4.24 -21.23 -2.26
N TYR A 55 4.64 -22.30 -1.58
CA TYR A 55 3.76 -23.37 -1.10
C TYR A 55 3.53 -23.37 0.41
N SER A 56 4.16 -22.47 1.19
CA SER A 56 4.07 -22.47 2.66
C SER A 56 2.62 -22.38 3.15
N PHE A 57 1.76 -21.68 2.41
CA PHE A 57 0.33 -21.65 2.69
C PHE A 57 -0.34 -23.02 2.53
N TYR A 58 -0.05 -23.74 1.45
CA TYR A 58 -0.66 -25.06 1.19
C TYR A 58 -0.10 -26.14 2.13
N GLU A 59 1.19 -26.08 2.44
CA GLU A 59 1.81 -27.01 3.40
C GLU A 59 1.15 -26.89 4.79
N THR A 60 0.97 -25.66 5.26
CA THR A 60 0.26 -25.41 6.53
C THR A 60 -1.21 -25.82 6.47
N GLU A 61 -1.87 -25.65 5.33
CA GLU A 61 -3.25 -26.12 5.10
C GLU A 61 -3.38 -27.64 5.20
N VAL A 62 -2.43 -28.39 4.64
CA VAL A 62 -2.35 -29.86 4.74
C VAL A 62 -2.12 -30.30 6.20
N THR A 63 -1.22 -29.63 6.92
CA THR A 63 -0.97 -29.93 8.34
C THR A 63 -2.23 -29.66 9.19
N MET A 64 -2.87 -28.52 8.98
CA MET A 64 -4.06 -28.08 9.71
C MET A 64 -5.28 -28.96 9.43
N SER A 65 -5.41 -29.47 8.20
CA SER A 65 -6.56 -30.26 7.77
C SER A 65 -6.83 -31.50 8.62
N LYS A 66 -5.79 -32.08 9.23
CA LYS A 66 -5.93 -33.23 10.16
C LYS A 66 -6.70 -32.89 11.44
N ASN A 67 -6.63 -31.63 11.87
CA ASN A 67 -7.21 -31.18 13.12
C ASN A 67 -8.58 -30.50 12.90
N ARG A 68 -9.00 -30.32 11.64
CA ARG A 68 -10.26 -29.65 11.31
C ARG A 68 -11.44 -30.59 11.54
N LEU A 69 -12.55 -30.01 12.00
CA LEU A 69 -13.83 -30.71 12.06
C LEU A 69 -14.35 -31.01 10.66
N LYS A 70 -15.18 -32.05 10.56
CA LYS A 70 -15.89 -32.36 9.32
C LYS A 70 -16.79 -31.19 8.93
N GLN A 71 -16.76 -30.83 7.65
CA GLN A 71 -17.63 -29.80 7.12
C GLN A 71 -19.10 -30.23 7.22
N PRO A 72 -20.03 -29.32 7.55
CA PRO A 72 -21.45 -29.62 7.50
C PRO A 72 -21.86 -29.97 6.05
N SER A 73 -22.78 -30.91 5.90
CA SER A 73 -23.26 -31.35 4.59
C SER A 73 -24.78 -31.36 4.53
N ASN A 74 -25.33 -30.82 3.44
CA ASN A 74 -26.76 -30.93 3.10
C ASN A 74 -27.12 -32.33 2.54
N LYS A 75 -26.17 -33.29 2.52
CA LYS A 75 -26.30 -34.64 1.95
C LYS A 75 -26.80 -34.69 0.49
N LYS A 76 -26.84 -33.54 -0.19
CA LYS A 76 -27.21 -33.40 -1.60
C LYS A 76 -25.94 -33.09 -2.39
N PRO A 77 -25.72 -33.78 -3.52
CA PRO A 77 -24.66 -33.41 -4.43
C PRO A 77 -24.90 -31.98 -4.93
N ASP A 78 -23.81 -31.28 -5.22
CA ASP A 78 -23.91 -29.95 -5.81
C ASP A 78 -24.59 -30.04 -7.18
N VAL A 79 -25.58 -29.18 -7.42
CA VAL A 79 -26.34 -29.21 -8.66
C VAL A 79 -25.56 -28.42 -9.70
N MET A 80 -25.15 -29.08 -10.78
CA MET A 80 -24.42 -28.42 -11.86
C MET A 80 -25.26 -27.24 -12.41
N PRO A 81 -24.71 -26.02 -12.50
CA PRO A 81 -25.45 -24.86 -12.98
C PRO A 81 -25.91 -25.09 -14.42
N GLN A 82 -27.22 -24.94 -14.65
CA GLN A 82 -27.81 -25.05 -15.99
C GLN A 82 -27.74 -23.70 -16.70
N VAL A 83 -27.02 -23.64 -17.82
CA VAL A 83 -27.05 -22.48 -18.72
C VAL A 83 -28.30 -22.57 -19.58
N LYS A 84 -29.22 -21.62 -19.42
CA LYS A 84 -30.37 -21.48 -20.34
C LYS A 84 -29.85 -20.95 -21.68
N ILE A 85 -29.72 -21.83 -22.67
CA ILE A 85 -29.43 -21.43 -24.04
C ILE A 85 -30.70 -20.74 -24.57
N GLN A 86 -30.65 -19.43 -24.78
CA GLN A 86 -31.77 -18.70 -25.36
C GLN A 86 -31.93 -19.18 -26.82
N PRO A 87 -33.12 -19.66 -27.23
CA PRO A 87 -33.35 -19.99 -28.63
C PRO A 87 -33.20 -18.72 -29.46
N GLN A 88 -32.32 -18.75 -30.47
CA GLN A 88 -32.11 -17.63 -31.37
C GLN A 88 -33.45 -17.21 -31.97
N ALA A 89 -33.77 -15.91 -31.84
CA ALA A 89 -34.99 -15.34 -32.39
C ALA A 89 -35.08 -15.71 -33.86
N LYS A 90 -36.14 -16.41 -34.25
CA LYS A 90 -36.41 -16.74 -35.66
C LYS A 90 -36.60 -15.42 -36.40
N THR A 91 -35.60 -15.02 -37.18
CA THR A 91 -35.70 -13.93 -38.15
C THR A 91 -36.85 -14.25 -39.10
N GLN A 92 -37.96 -13.54 -38.96
CA GLN A 92 -39.08 -13.64 -39.90
C GLN A 92 -38.63 -12.95 -41.19
N LYS A 93 -38.74 -13.68 -42.31
CA LYS A 93 -38.47 -13.18 -43.66
C LYS A 93 -39.61 -12.31 -44.16
#